data_AF-A0A932NS85-F1
#
_entry.id   AF-A0A932NS85-F1
#
_cell.length_a   1.000
_cell.length_b   1.000
_cell.length_c   1.000
_cell.angle_alpha   90.00
_cell.angle_beta   90.00
_cell.angle_gamma   90.00
#
_symmetry.space_group_name_H-M   'P 1'
#
loop_
_entity.id
_entity.type
_entity.pdbx_description
1 polymer ?
#
loop_
_entity_poly.entity_id
_entity_poly.type
_entity_poly.pdbx_seq_one_letter_code
_entity_poly.pdbx_strand_id
1 'polypeptide(L)'
;MRHAKWHIVLLGVFLLVFFYGLNAQYPLLGHDYFYYWPRILEGKWHFLRQGLAPLRFAAHLCGGFPQYGNPQDLFYSLPQFLSFFLDLWIATQLSILITLVLGYLGWVKFGKDALRLNPAWAHVLALVCTANGFLFVHIAVGHLSYFALPLMSWLLWVLFHRERETTWQLAGRCVIAAAVAGTFLYSGTYIAPFIVLPLILFLLPFDLFLAPEGLRPRTVTLLRRFVVFGAAILAIGASKLVAVYSVMRVLPRTATLYEYIADQNMFVFAAKSLLIFPQLPHFFTLDPINRIHEESMFTSPTALLGIIALIVVTLRYRALHRWKKGLLLGWGLVITLLLTALAHGTGILADSLHMLPLFSSIRVSERFLVILSLLFSIGGIWGLSLFFTDRTRAPLIASGLTIAAFIAAYAPLIHSLEYTLPYDEIRAGITATPDPFKQSITRVDDLRGIKVSDFHYFFEGSTGSRCYEPLQSSAFAPLKDGPVNLAWDGALNMYNPSCIPYGNENGCAPGDRIRMDDLSNLQEFINGRKTTWKISTAQKVADGVSILALLGMAIIGSISLLQSLRKRIYV
;
A
#
# COMPACT_ATOMS: atom_id res chain seq x y z
N MET A 1 -21.44 -6.76 -24.77
CA MET A 1 -21.75 -7.51 -23.53
C MET A 1 -21.45 -9.01 -23.61
N ARG A 2 -21.64 -9.71 -24.76
CA ARG A 2 -21.47 -11.17 -24.86
C ARG A 2 -20.11 -11.71 -24.36
N HIS A 3 -19.01 -10.98 -24.54
CA HIS A 3 -17.67 -11.43 -24.10
C HIS A 3 -17.28 -11.05 -22.65
N ALA A 4 -18.02 -10.15 -22.00
CA ALA A 4 -17.66 -9.69 -20.66
C ALA A 4 -17.64 -10.84 -19.64
N LYS A 5 -18.58 -11.80 -19.77
CA LYS A 5 -18.66 -12.99 -18.91
C LYS A 5 -17.36 -13.81 -18.92
N TRP A 6 -16.72 -13.96 -20.08
CA TRP A 6 -15.48 -14.72 -20.19
C TRP A 6 -14.30 -14.05 -19.50
N HIS A 7 -14.22 -12.72 -19.53
CA HIS A 7 -13.18 -12.01 -18.77
C HIS A 7 -13.36 -12.15 -17.26
N ILE A 8 -14.61 -12.26 -16.78
CA ILE A 8 -14.89 -12.54 -15.36
C ILE A 8 -14.49 -13.97 -14.99
N VAL A 9 -14.74 -14.95 -15.86
CA VAL A 9 -14.23 -16.32 -15.66
C VAL A 9 -12.71 -16.33 -15.59
N LEU A 10 -12.03 -15.61 -16.50
CA LEU A 10 -10.57 -15.48 -16.48
C LEU A 10 -10.06 -14.76 -15.22
N LEU A 11 -10.75 -13.73 -14.72
CA LEU A 11 -10.44 -13.14 -13.41
C LEU A 11 -10.56 -14.19 -12.30
N GLY A 12 -11.61 -15.02 -12.31
CA GLY A 12 -11.76 -16.13 -11.37
C GLY A 12 -10.58 -17.11 -11.41
N VAL A 13 -10.14 -17.50 -12.60
CA VAL A 13 -8.95 -18.35 -12.78
C VAL A 13 -7.69 -17.67 -12.24
N PHE A 14 -7.49 -16.39 -12.54
CA PHE A 14 -6.37 -15.62 -11.99
C PHE A 14 -6.38 -15.60 -10.45
N LEU A 15 -7.54 -15.31 -9.85
CA LEU A 15 -7.66 -15.28 -8.38
C LEU A 15 -7.38 -16.65 -7.77
N LEU A 16 -7.88 -17.74 -8.37
CA LEU A 16 -7.56 -19.10 -7.93
C LEU A 16 -6.06 -19.37 -7.95
N VAL A 17 -5.36 -19.01 -9.03
CA VAL A 17 -3.90 -19.15 -9.14
C VAL A 17 -3.17 -18.27 -8.11
N PHE A 18 -3.60 -17.02 -7.96
CA PHE A 18 -3.00 -16.08 -7.01
C PHE A 18 -3.07 -16.61 -5.58
N PHE A 19 -4.26 -17.04 -5.14
CA PHE A 19 -4.45 -17.58 -3.79
C PHE A 19 -3.85 -18.98 -3.63
N TYR A 20 -3.83 -19.81 -4.68
CA TYR A 20 -3.06 -21.06 -4.65
C TYR A 20 -1.58 -20.76 -4.35
N GLY A 21 -1.00 -19.77 -5.04
CA GLY A 21 0.39 -19.34 -4.79
C GLY A 21 0.63 -18.86 -3.36
N LEU A 22 -0.30 -18.07 -2.79
CA LEU A 22 -0.19 -17.64 -1.39
C LEU A 22 -0.24 -18.79 -0.38
N ASN A 23 -0.90 -19.91 -0.70
CA ASN A 23 -1.07 -21.06 0.19
C ASN A 23 -0.18 -22.25 -0.17
N ALA A 24 0.69 -22.12 -1.18
CA ALA A 24 1.44 -23.25 -1.72
C ALA A 24 2.42 -23.89 -0.72
N GLN A 25 2.87 -23.13 0.28
CA GLN A 25 3.73 -23.60 1.37
C GLN A 25 3.04 -23.63 2.74
N TYR A 26 1.71 -23.46 2.79
CA TYR A 26 0.96 -23.51 4.05
C TYR A 26 1.24 -24.83 4.79
N PRO A 27 1.48 -24.83 6.12
CA PRO A 27 1.23 -23.74 7.09
C PRO A 27 2.38 -22.74 7.25
N LEU A 28 3.47 -22.86 6.50
CA LEU A 28 4.48 -21.82 6.46
C LEU A 28 3.97 -20.65 5.63
N LEU A 29 4.16 -19.44 6.13
CA LEU A 29 3.75 -18.20 5.49
C LEU A 29 4.96 -17.28 5.29
N GLY A 30 4.78 -16.26 4.45
CA GLY A 30 5.77 -15.22 4.21
C GLY A 30 6.30 -14.61 5.50
N HIS A 31 7.62 -14.44 5.59
CA HIS A 31 8.28 -14.01 6.82
C HIS A 31 7.84 -12.61 7.31
N ASP A 32 7.49 -11.69 6.42
CA ASP A 32 7.13 -10.31 6.80
C ASP A 32 5.77 -10.18 7.48
N TYR A 33 4.92 -11.22 7.42
CA TYR A 33 3.72 -11.26 8.26
C TYR A 33 4.06 -11.15 9.75
N PHE A 34 5.28 -11.54 10.14
CA PHE A 34 5.82 -11.33 11.47
C PHE A 34 5.79 -9.87 11.92
N TYR A 35 6.01 -8.93 11.02
CA TYR A 35 5.95 -7.52 11.36
C TYR A 35 4.50 -7.04 11.55
N TYR A 36 3.58 -7.45 10.68
CA TYR A 36 2.24 -6.86 10.62
C TYR A 36 1.24 -7.49 11.59
N TRP A 37 1.31 -8.80 11.80
CA TRP A 37 0.30 -9.50 12.61
C TRP A 37 0.35 -9.20 14.11
N PRO A 38 1.52 -9.05 14.76
CA PRO A 38 1.57 -8.57 16.15
C PRO A 38 0.90 -7.21 16.32
N ARG A 39 1.01 -6.31 15.33
CA ARG A 39 0.30 -5.02 15.32
C ARG A 39 -1.21 -5.20 15.17
N ILE A 40 -1.66 -6.18 14.38
CA ILE A 40 -3.08 -6.52 14.27
C ILE A 40 -3.62 -7.13 15.58
N LEU A 41 -2.83 -7.98 16.24
CA LEU A 41 -3.14 -8.55 17.54
C LEU A 41 -3.22 -7.47 18.63
N GLU A 42 -2.28 -6.53 18.64
CA GLU A 42 -2.32 -5.33 19.49
C GLU A 42 -3.58 -4.52 19.24
N GLY A 43 -3.93 -4.30 17.96
CA GLY A 43 -5.17 -3.63 17.58
C GLY A 43 -6.41 -4.35 18.11
N LYS A 44 -6.43 -5.69 18.07
CA LYS A 44 -7.52 -6.48 18.64
C LYS A 44 -7.57 -6.40 20.16
N TRP A 45 -6.43 -6.48 20.84
CA TRP A 45 -6.32 -6.32 22.29
C TRP A 45 -6.81 -4.94 22.75
N HIS A 46 -6.46 -3.89 22.00
CA HIS A 46 -6.95 -2.52 22.21
C HIS A 46 -8.45 -2.38 21.94
N PHE A 47 -8.95 -2.92 20.82
CA PHE A 47 -10.38 -2.84 20.46
C PHE A 47 -11.27 -3.45 21.55
N LEU A 48 -10.87 -4.59 22.12
CA LEU A 48 -11.61 -5.25 23.20
C LEU A 48 -11.71 -4.42 24.49
N ARG A 49 -10.84 -3.41 24.67
CA ARG A 49 -10.78 -2.57 25.88
C ARG A 49 -11.26 -1.14 25.67
N GLN A 50 -10.97 -0.56 24.51
CA GLN A 50 -11.21 0.85 24.20
C GLN A 50 -12.05 1.06 22.93
N GLY A 51 -12.49 -0.02 22.27
CA GLY A 51 -13.32 0.05 21.08
C GLY A 51 -12.61 0.70 19.90
N LEU A 52 -13.32 1.58 19.17
CA LEU A 52 -12.84 2.24 17.96
C LEU A 52 -11.99 3.49 18.22
N ALA A 53 -11.69 3.81 19.49
CA ALA A 53 -10.77 4.90 19.81
C ALA A 53 -9.41 4.64 19.15
N PRO A 54 -8.68 5.68 18.67
CA PRO A 54 -7.38 5.46 18.05
C PRO A 54 -6.41 4.74 18.97
N LEU A 55 -5.77 3.67 18.48
CA LEU A 55 -4.68 2.99 19.16
C LEU A 55 -3.44 3.90 19.20
N ARG A 56 -3.44 4.85 20.14
CA ARG A 56 -2.37 5.86 20.25
C ARG A 56 -1.04 5.25 20.59
N PHE A 57 -1.05 4.37 21.58
CA PHE A 57 0.15 3.80 22.17
C PHE A 57 -0.04 2.29 22.27
N ALA A 58 0.90 1.53 21.72
CA ALA A 58 0.94 0.08 21.79
C ALA A 58 1.84 -0.33 22.95
N ALA A 59 1.34 -1.18 23.84
CA ALA A 59 2.03 -1.57 25.06
C ALA A 59 2.90 -2.82 24.87
N HIS A 60 2.45 -3.78 24.06
CA HIS A 60 3.24 -4.99 23.75
C HIS A 60 4.42 -4.71 22.81
N LEU A 61 4.43 -3.55 22.14
CA LEU A 61 5.46 -3.20 21.17
C LEU A 61 6.51 -2.30 21.82
N CYS A 62 7.77 -2.77 21.82
CA CYS A 62 8.95 -1.96 22.12
C CYS A 62 8.96 -1.28 23.50
N GLY A 63 8.32 -1.86 24.52
CA GLY A 63 8.21 -1.24 25.84
C GLY A 63 7.27 -0.03 25.90
N GLY A 64 6.48 0.19 24.84
CA GLY A 64 5.62 1.35 24.64
C GLY A 64 5.99 2.10 23.36
N PHE A 65 5.10 2.06 22.36
CA PHE A 65 5.33 2.68 21.05
C PHE A 65 4.14 3.54 20.58
N PRO A 66 4.34 4.75 20.00
CA PRO A 66 3.27 5.61 19.48
C PRO A 66 2.67 5.09 18.17
N GLN A 67 1.95 3.97 18.25
CA GLN A 67 1.41 3.20 17.12
C GLN A 67 0.55 4.04 16.17
N TYR A 68 -0.30 4.94 16.67
CA TYR A 68 -1.13 5.78 15.78
C TYR A 68 -0.29 6.72 14.91
N GLY A 69 0.91 7.12 15.35
CA GLY A 69 1.84 7.92 14.55
C GLY A 69 2.70 7.10 13.60
N ASN A 70 2.63 5.77 13.63
CA ASN A 70 3.37 4.93 12.70
C ASN A 70 2.73 4.97 11.29
N PRO A 71 3.46 5.33 10.22
CA PRO A 71 2.98 5.29 8.84
C PRO A 71 2.59 3.89 8.35
N GLN A 72 3.07 2.83 9.01
CA GLN A 72 2.80 1.43 8.68
C GLN A 72 1.76 0.76 9.58
N ASP A 73 1.12 1.51 10.47
CA ASP A 73 0.05 1.00 11.33
C ASP A 73 -1.20 0.61 10.53
N LEU A 74 -1.84 -0.48 10.98
CA LEU A 74 -2.99 -1.12 10.31
C LEU A 74 -4.27 -1.08 11.15
N PHE A 75 -4.34 -0.35 12.27
CA PHE A 75 -5.49 -0.41 13.17
C PHE A 75 -6.83 -0.06 12.51
N TYR A 76 -6.85 0.81 11.49
CA TYR A 76 -8.07 1.15 10.75
C TYR A 76 -8.11 0.52 9.35
N SER A 77 -7.42 -0.61 9.18
CA SER A 77 -7.38 -1.37 7.93
C SER A 77 -8.49 -2.43 7.84
N LEU A 78 -8.78 -2.87 6.61
CA LEU A 78 -9.67 -4.00 6.37
C LEU A 78 -9.21 -5.32 7.03
N PRO A 79 -7.92 -5.72 6.97
CA PRO A 79 -7.48 -6.94 7.66
C PRO A 79 -7.64 -6.83 9.18
N GLN A 80 -7.42 -5.66 9.78
CA GLN A 80 -7.73 -5.46 11.21
C GLN A 80 -9.21 -5.66 11.49
N PHE A 81 -10.10 -5.00 10.74
CA PHE A 81 -11.54 -5.12 10.94
C PHE A 81 -12.02 -6.58 10.84
N LEU A 82 -11.55 -7.31 9.83
CA LEU A 82 -11.93 -8.70 9.63
C LEU A 82 -11.35 -9.62 10.71
N SER A 83 -10.16 -9.32 11.26
CA SER A 83 -9.52 -10.12 12.33
C SER A 83 -10.28 -10.12 13.67
N PHE A 84 -11.23 -9.19 13.83
CA PHE A 84 -12.13 -9.22 14.99
C PHE A 84 -13.07 -10.42 14.94
N PHE A 85 -13.42 -10.89 13.74
CA PHE A 85 -14.43 -11.94 13.53
C PHE A 85 -13.83 -13.22 12.94
N LEU A 86 -12.70 -13.11 12.26
CA LEU A 86 -12.06 -14.20 11.53
C LEU A 86 -10.65 -14.44 12.06
N ASP A 87 -10.14 -15.63 11.76
CA ASP A 87 -8.74 -16.01 11.92
C ASP A 87 -7.81 -15.07 11.10
N LEU A 88 -6.58 -14.82 11.58
CA LEU A 88 -5.67 -13.82 11.00
C LEU A 88 -5.41 -14.05 9.52
N TRP A 89 -5.17 -15.30 9.13
CA TRP A 89 -4.88 -15.64 7.74
C TRP A 89 -6.10 -15.46 6.84
N ILE A 90 -7.27 -15.93 7.29
CA ILE A 90 -8.54 -15.76 6.55
C ILE A 90 -8.88 -14.28 6.40
N ALA A 91 -8.75 -13.49 7.47
CA ALA A 91 -8.98 -12.04 7.44
C ALA A 91 -8.05 -11.34 6.43
N THR A 92 -6.78 -11.74 6.41
CA THR A 92 -5.77 -11.22 5.48
C THR A 92 -6.12 -11.57 4.03
N GLN A 93 -6.40 -12.84 3.73
CA GLN A 93 -6.76 -13.29 2.39
C GLN A 93 -8.04 -12.64 1.87
N LEU A 94 -9.08 -12.56 2.71
CA LEU A 94 -10.34 -11.92 2.34
C LEU A 94 -10.14 -10.42 2.07
N SER A 95 -9.28 -9.75 2.84
CA SER A 95 -8.91 -8.35 2.57
C SER A 95 -8.25 -8.18 1.21
N ILE A 96 -7.28 -9.03 0.89
CA ILE A 96 -6.59 -9.04 -0.41
C ILE A 96 -7.57 -9.33 -1.55
N LEU A 97 -8.48 -10.29 -1.37
CA LEU A 97 -9.50 -10.63 -2.36
C LEU A 97 -10.40 -9.42 -2.66
N ILE A 98 -10.89 -8.77 -1.61
CA ILE A 98 -11.74 -7.59 -1.73
C ILE A 98 -11.00 -6.46 -2.46
N THR A 99 -9.76 -6.16 -2.09
CA THR A 99 -9.01 -5.08 -2.73
C THR A 99 -8.62 -5.41 -4.18
N LEU A 100 -8.27 -6.66 -4.50
CA LEU A 100 -8.02 -7.11 -5.87
C LEU A 100 -9.27 -6.98 -6.75
N VAL A 101 -10.43 -7.43 -6.26
CA VAL A 101 -11.70 -7.32 -7.01
C VAL A 101 -12.10 -5.87 -7.20
N LEU A 102 -12.04 -5.05 -6.14
CA LEU A 102 -12.35 -3.62 -6.23
C LEU A 102 -11.36 -2.91 -7.15
N GLY A 103 -10.07 -3.19 -7.05
CA GLY A 103 -9.03 -2.64 -7.94
C GLY A 103 -9.26 -3.03 -9.41
N TYR A 104 -9.59 -4.30 -9.67
CA TYR A 104 -9.97 -4.76 -11.00
C TYR A 104 -11.14 -3.95 -11.56
N LEU A 105 -12.21 -3.77 -10.77
CA LEU A 105 -13.36 -2.96 -11.19
C LEU A 105 -12.98 -1.49 -11.45
N GLY A 106 -12.11 -0.92 -10.62
CA GLY A 106 -11.59 0.42 -10.81
C GLY A 106 -10.77 0.55 -12.09
N TRP A 107 -9.97 -0.46 -12.45
CA TRP A 107 -9.22 -0.47 -13.71
C TRP A 107 -10.13 -0.63 -14.93
N VAL A 108 -11.20 -1.43 -14.84
CA VAL A 108 -12.22 -1.50 -15.91
C VAL A 108 -12.86 -0.13 -16.11
N LYS A 109 -13.19 0.56 -15.02
CA LYS A 109 -13.74 1.93 -15.05
C LYS A 109 -12.76 2.93 -15.63
N PHE A 110 -11.50 2.91 -15.21
CA PHE A 110 -10.44 3.75 -15.77
C PHE A 110 -10.26 3.50 -17.27
N GLY A 111 -10.13 2.25 -17.69
CA GLY A 111 -9.99 1.88 -19.11
C GLY A 111 -11.17 2.35 -19.96
N LYS A 112 -12.40 2.12 -19.50
CA LYS A 112 -13.61 2.51 -20.22
C LYS A 112 -13.80 4.03 -20.26
N ASP A 113 -13.70 4.69 -19.12
CA ASP A 113 -14.17 6.08 -18.99
C ASP A 113 -13.05 7.12 -19.16
N ALA A 114 -11.80 6.78 -18.84
CA ALA A 114 -10.65 7.67 -19.00
C ALA A 114 -9.92 7.42 -20.34
N LEU A 115 -9.67 6.15 -20.67
CA LEU A 115 -8.95 5.76 -21.90
C LEU A 115 -9.87 5.46 -23.09
N ARG A 116 -11.20 5.43 -22.89
CA ARG A 116 -12.21 5.13 -23.93
C ARG A 116 -12.02 3.77 -24.60
N LEU A 117 -11.50 2.79 -23.86
CA LEU A 117 -11.41 1.41 -24.33
C LEU A 117 -12.80 0.81 -24.50
N ASN A 118 -12.95 -0.06 -25.50
CA ASN A 118 -14.15 -0.90 -25.55
C ASN A 118 -14.19 -1.82 -24.30
N PRO A 119 -15.37 -2.33 -23.90
CA PRO A 119 -15.50 -3.08 -22.65
C PRO A 119 -14.54 -4.27 -22.53
N ALA A 120 -14.26 -4.98 -23.62
CA ALA A 120 -13.37 -6.14 -23.60
C ALA A 120 -11.92 -5.73 -23.31
N TRP A 121 -11.39 -4.70 -23.99
CA TRP A 121 -10.05 -4.18 -23.71
C TRP A 121 -9.94 -3.52 -22.32
N ALA A 122 -11.02 -2.93 -21.80
CA ALA A 122 -11.03 -2.44 -20.42
C ALA A 122 -10.85 -3.58 -19.39
N HIS A 123 -11.44 -4.76 -19.65
CA HIS A 123 -11.20 -5.96 -18.84
C HIS A 123 -9.78 -6.51 -18.98
N VAL A 124 -9.18 -6.44 -20.19
CA VAL A 124 -7.78 -6.82 -20.39
C VAL A 124 -6.86 -5.91 -19.59
N LEU A 125 -7.06 -4.58 -19.65
CA LEU A 125 -6.30 -3.62 -18.86
C LEU A 125 -6.38 -3.95 -17.37
N ALA A 126 -7.59 -4.17 -16.87
CA ALA A 126 -7.79 -4.52 -15.47
C ALA A 126 -7.07 -5.80 -15.07
N LEU A 127 -7.10 -6.83 -15.92
CA LEU A 127 -6.41 -8.08 -15.64
C LEU A 127 -4.89 -7.90 -15.65
N VAL A 128 -4.33 -7.19 -16.63
CA VAL A 128 -2.87 -6.96 -16.71
C VAL A 128 -2.36 -6.14 -15.53
N CYS A 129 -3.06 -5.06 -15.14
CA CYS A 129 -2.64 -4.24 -14.01
C CYS A 129 -2.81 -4.96 -12.66
N THR A 130 -3.80 -5.87 -12.54
CA THR A 130 -4.04 -6.63 -11.30
C THR A 130 -3.12 -7.84 -11.19
N ALA A 131 -2.85 -8.52 -12.31
CA ALA A 131 -1.89 -9.62 -12.41
C ALA A 131 -0.45 -9.11 -12.55
N ASN A 132 -0.11 -8.10 -11.74
CA ASN A 132 1.22 -7.54 -11.70
C ASN A 132 2.10 -8.32 -10.72
N GLY A 133 3.32 -8.62 -11.17
CA GLY A 133 4.29 -9.41 -10.42
C GLY A 133 4.65 -8.86 -9.06
N PHE A 134 4.92 -7.55 -9.00
CA PHE A 134 5.28 -6.84 -7.77
C PHE A 134 4.27 -7.09 -6.65
N LEU A 135 2.99 -6.95 -6.94
CA LEU A 135 1.94 -7.15 -5.94
C LEU A 135 1.91 -8.59 -5.44
N PHE A 136 2.00 -9.57 -6.33
CA PHE A 136 1.96 -10.98 -5.92
C PHE A 136 3.14 -11.35 -5.02
N VAL A 137 4.37 -11.06 -5.45
CA VAL A 137 5.57 -11.46 -4.68
C VAL A 137 5.66 -10.75 -3.33
N HIS A 138 5.27 -9.47 -3.25
CA HIS A 138 5.28 -8.73 -1.98
C HIS A 138 4.23 -9.26 -1.01
N ILE A 139 3.02 -9.57 -1.48
CA ILE A 139 2.00 -10.17 -0.64
C ILE A 139 2.40 -11.58 -0.22
N ALA A 140 3.01 -12.37 -1.12
CA ALA A 140 3.48 -13.71 -0.83
C ALA A 140 4.54 -13.75 0.29
N VAL A 141 5.51 -12.83 0.29
CA VAL A 141 6.50 -12.73 1.37
C VAL A 141 5.98 -12.08 2.65
N GLY A 142 4.78 -11.48 2.61
CA GLY A 142 4.09 -10.94 3.79
C GLY A 142 4.12 -9.43 3.95
N HIS A 143 4.51 -8.68 2.92
CA HIS A 143 4.43 -7.22 2.91
C HIS A 143 2.98 -6.73 2.82
N LEU A 144 2.25 -6.82 3.94
CA LEU A 144 0.83 -6.57 3.98
C LEU A 144 0.49 -5.12 3.61
N SER A 145 1.41 -4.17 3.80
CA SER A 145 1.21 -2.77 3.41
C SER A 145 0.81 -2.57 1.94
N TYR A 146 1.09 -3.51 1.03
CA TYR A 146 0.71 -3.41 -0.38
C TYR A 146 -0.71 -3.88 -0.72
N PHE A 147 -1.46 -4.47 0.22
CA PHE A 147 -2.75 -5.10 -0.10
C PHE A 147 -3.77 -4.12 -0.71
N ALA A 148 -3.73 -2.85 -0.30
CA ALA A 148 -4.64 -1.82 -0.80
C ALA A 148 -4.20 -1.23 -2.14
N LEU A 149 -2.96 -1.47 -2.58
CA LEU A 149 -2.37 -0.88 -3.79
C LEU A 149 -3.27 -0.99 -5.06
N PRO A 150 -3.99 -2.10 -5.31
CA PRO A 150 -4.93 -2.19 -6.44
C PRO A 150 -5.98 -1.08 -6.49
N LEU A 151 -6.37 -0.52 -5.35
CA LEU A 151 -7.37 0.54 -5.28
C LEU A 151 -6.92 1.85 -5.94
N MET A 152 -5.63 2.00 -6.28
CA MET A 152 -5.12 3.18 -7.00
C MET A 152 -5.89 3.47 -8.28
N SER A 153 -6.44 2.42 -8.91
CA SER A 153 -7.23 2.51 -10.13
C SER A 153 -8.42 3.45 -9.97
N TRP A 154 -9.02 3.52 -8.76
CA TRP A 154 -10.13 4.40 -8.48
C TRP A 154 -9.71 5.87 -8.41
N LEU A 155 -8.52 6.17 -7.86
CA LEU A 155 -7.95 7.52 -7.87
C LEU A 155 -7.67 7.98 -9.30
N LEU A 156 -7.05 7.11 -10.10
CA LEU A 156 -6.79 7.39 -11.51
C LEU A 156 -8.10 7.60 -12.28
N TRP A 157 -9.12 6.76 -12.05
CA TRP A 157 -10.43 6.91 -12.69
C TRP A 157 -11.12 8.22 -12.33
N VAL A 158 -11.28 8.54 -11.04
CA VAL A 158 -12.00 9.77 -10.65
C VAL A 158 -11.27 11.03 -11.11
N LEU A 159 -9.94 11.02 -11.11
CA LEU A 159 -9.14 12.16 -11.54
C LEU A 159 -9.18 12.34 -13.07
N PHE A 160 -8.99 11.27 -13.84
CA PHE A 160 -8.87 11.33 -15.29
C PHE A 160 -10.17 11.09 -16.06
N HIS A 161 -11.30 10.91 -15.38
CA HIS A 161 -12.60 10.75 -16.05
C HIS A 161 -12.86 11.85 -17.09
N ARG A 162 -13.27 11.49 -18.32
CA ARG A 162 -13.31 12.43 -19.45
C ARG A 162 -14.48 13.42 -19.43
N GLU A 163 -15.60 13.05 -18.84
CA GLU A 163 -16.78 13.92 -18.82
C GLU A 163 -16.73 14.94 -17.68
N ARG A 164 -17.30 16.12 -17.92
CA ARG A 164 -17.48 17.14 -16.89
C ARG A 164 -18.54 16.69 -15.89
N GLU A 165 -18.26 16.89 -14.61
CA GLU A 165 -19.20 16.55 -13.56
C GLU A 165 -20.17 17.69 -13.24
N THR A 166 -21.44 17.30 -13.03
CA THR A 166 -22.34 18.06 -12.15
C THR A 166 -21.78 18.09 -10.72
N THR A 167 -22.23 19.04 -9.90
CA THR A 167 -21.77 19.17 -8.50
C THR A 167 -21.95 17.88 -7.69
N TRP A 168 -23.06 17.14 -7.89
CA TRP A 168 -23.30 15.87 -7.21
C TRP A 168 -22.38 14.74 -7.66
N GLN A 169 -22.09 14.65 -8.96
CA GLN A 169 -21.12 13.68 -9.48
C GLN A 169 -19.71 13.96 -8.96
N LEU A 170 -19.33 15.24 -8.87
CA LEU A 170 -18.06 15.65 -8.28
C LEU A 170 -18.00 15.27 -6.79
N ALA A 171 -19.08 15.51 -6.04
CA ALA A 171 -19.16 15.14 -4.63
C ALA A 171 -19.04 13.62 -4.43
N GLY A 172 -19.76 12.81 -5.22
CA GLY A 172 -19.65 11.35 -5.17
C GLY A 172 -18.24 10.85 -5.51
N ARG A 173 -17.56 11.45 -6.50
CA ARG A 173 -16.16 11.13 -6.83
C ARG A 173 -15.18 11.59 -5.76
N CYS A 174 -15.46 12.70 -5.10
CA CYS A 174 -14.69 13.20 -3.97
C CYS A 174 -14.72 12.20 -2.81
N VAL A 175 -15.89 11.63 -2.49
CA VAL A 175 -16.01 10.56 -1.50
C VAL A 175 -15.16 9.34 -1.87
N ILE A 176 -15.18 8.92 -3.13
CA ILE A 176 -14.34 7.79 -3.59
C ILE A 176 -12.85 8.13 -3.45
N ALA A 177 -12.43 9.31 -3.89
CA ALA A 177 -11.04 9.75 -3.78
C ALA A 177 -10.55 9.77 -2.33
N ALA A 178 -11.34 10.39 -1.45
CA ALA A 178 -11.01 10.49 -0.03
C ALA A 178 -11.06 9.14 0.69
N ALA A 179 -12.01 8.25 0.36
CA ALA A 179 -12.07 6.91 0.92
C ALA A 179 -10.86 6.05 0.52
N VAL A 180 -10.44 6.10 -0.75
CA VAL A 180 -9.27 5.33 -1.23
C VAL A 180 -7.97 5.88 -0.63
N ALA A 181 -7.77 7.20 -0.67
CA ALA A 181 -6.58 7.79 -0.07
C ALA A 181 -6.54 7.62 1.46
N GLY A 182 -7.70 7.72 2.12
CA GLY A 182 -7.86 7.38 3.53
C GLY A 182 -7.49 5.93 3.79
N THR A 183 -7.94 4.98 2.96
CA THR A 183 -7.53 3.57 3.06
C THR A 183 -6.01 3.43 2.99
N PHE A 184 -5.33 4.13 2.07
CA PHE A 184 -3.87 4.07 1.99
C PHE A 184 -3.18 4.57 3.26
N LEU A 185 -3.65 5.70 3.79
CA LEU A 185 -3.05 6.35 4.94
C LEU A 185 -3.30 5.60 6.26
N TYR A 186 -4.51 5.06 6.44
CA TYR A 186 -4.94 4.39 7.66
C TYR A 186 -4.68 2.88 7.68
N SER A 187 -4.28 2.29 6.55
CA SER A 187 -3.97 0.85 6.43
C SER A 187 -2.48 0.55 6.26
N GLY A 188 -1.60 1.49 6.60
CA GLY A 188 -0.16 1.29 6.54
C GLY A 188 0.43 1.29 5.12
N THR A 189 -0.36 1.65 4.09
CA THR A 189 0.04 1.64 2.67
C THR A 189 0.71 2.97 2.26
N TYR A 190 1.69 3.42 3.05
CA TYR A 190 2.42 4.67 2.81
C TYR A 190 3.15 4.72 1.45
N ILE A 191 3.44 3.55 0.86
CA ILE A 191 4.08 3.41 -0.44
C ILE A 191 3.12 3.65 -1.63
N ALA A 192 1.80 3.63 -1.42
CA ALA A 192 0.87 3.92 -2.53
C ALA A 192 1.03 5.36 -3.06
N PRO A 193 1.10 6.42 -2.23
CA PRO A 193 1.45 7.75 -2.71
C PRO A 193 2.71 7.82 -3.57
N PHE A 194 3.76 7.06 -3.22
CA PHE A 194 5.00 6.95 -4.00
C PHE A 194 4.77 6.42 -5.41
N ILE A 195 3.81 5.51 -5.61
CA ILE A 195 3.48 4.95 -6.92
C ILE A 195 2.46 5.83 -7.67
N VAL A 196 1.41 6.25 -6.97
CA VAL A 196 0.25 6.92 -7.58
C VAL A 196 0.56 8.35 -8.02
N LEU A 197 1.34 9.11 -7.24
CA LEU A 197 1.65 10.51 -7.59
C LEU A 197 2.49 10.60 -8.87
N PRO A 198 3.58 9.81 -9.05
CA PRO A 198 4.30 9.76 -10.33
C PRO A 198 3.42 9.26 -11.48
N LEU A 199 2.55 8.26 -11.28
CA LEU A 199 1.62 7.83 -12.32
C LEU A 199 0.71 8.96 -12.78
N ILE A 200 0.14 9.73 -11.85
CA ILE A 200 -0.66 10.91 -12.18
C ILE A 200 0.18 11.93 -12.96
N LEU A 201 1.39 12.23 -12.49
CA LEU A 201 2.30 13.18 -13.12
C LEU A 201 2.64 12.77 -14.56
N PHE A 202 2.95 11.50 -14.80
CA PHE A 202 3.33 11.01 -16.13
C PHE A 202 2.15 10.89 -17.09
N LEU A 203 0.95 10.60 -16.59
CA LEU A 203 -0.28 10.54 -17.40
C LEU A 203 -0.86 11.92 -17.71
N LEU A 204 -0.60 12.93 -16.89
CA LEU A 204 -1.19 14.27 -17.01
C LEU A 204 -0.91 14.95 -18.37
N PRO A 205 0.33 14.98 -18.89
CA PRO A 205 0.61 15.56 -20.21
C PRO A 205 -0.17 14.86 -21.33
N PHE A 206 -0.28 13.53 -21.28
CA PHE A 206 -1.05 12.77 -22.27
C PHE A 206 -2.55 13.07 -22.19
N ASP A 207 -3.11 13.14 -20.99
CA ASP A 207 -4.52 13.44 -20.78
C ASP A 207 -4.90 14.82 -21.31
N LEU A 208 -4.08 15.83 -21.00
CA LEU A 208 -4.21 17.21 -21.46
C LEU A 208 -4.05 17.34 -22.98
N PHE A 209 -3.05 16.65 -23.54
CA PHE A 209 -2.75 16.72 -24.96
C PHE A 209 -3.80 16.03 -25.85
N LEU A 210 -4.38 14.94 -25.35
CA LEU A 210 -5.41 14.16 -26.04
C LEU A 210 -6.84 14.59 -25.69
N ALA A 211 -7.01 15.68 -24.94
CA ALA A 211 -8.33 16.17 -24.52
C ALA A 211 -9.14 16.70 -25.72
N PRO A 212 -10.30 16.10 -26.05
CA PRO A 212 -11.10 16.51 -27.21
C PRO A 212 -11.77 17.88 -27.03
N GLU A 213 -12.02 18.27 -25.78
CA GLU A 213 -12.61 19.56 -25.39
C GLU A 213 -11.61 20.73 -25.37
N GLY A 214 -10.34 20.46 -25.73
CA GLY A 214 -9.25 21.42 -25.71
C GLY A 214 -8.54 21.51 -24.36
N LEU A 215 -7.35 22.13 -24.38
CA LEU A 215 -6.46 22.21 -23.22
C LEU A 215 -7.08 22.99 -22.05
N ARG A 216 -7.57 24.21 -22.30
CA ARG A 216 -8.06 25.12 -21.24
C ARG A 216 -9.22 24.51 -20.43
N PRO A 217 -10.30 23.98 -21.05
CA PRO A 217 -11.41 23.44 -20.26
C PRO A 217 -11.04 22.18 -19.50
N ARG A 218 -10.14 21.36 -20.07
CA ARG A 218 -9.63 20.17 -19.40
C ARG A 218 -8.79 20.55 -18.17
N THR A 219 -7.87 21.51 -18.31
CA THR A 219 -7.06 22.02 -17.19
C THR A 219 -7.91 22.55 -16.06
N VAL A 220 -8.97 23.33 -16.34
CA VAL A 220 -9.89 23.84 -15.32
C VAL A 220 -10.60 22.69 -14.59
N THR A 221 -11.03 21.66 -15.33
CA THR A 221 -11.69 20.49 -14.74
C THR A 221 -10.75 19.74 -13.81
N LEU A 222 -9.51 19.49 -14.24
CA LEU A 222 -8.50 18.80 -13.42
C LEU A 222 -8.10 19.62 -12.20
N LEU A 223 -7.93 20.94 -12.33
CA LEU A 223 -7.62 21.82 -11.20
C LEU A 223 -8.74 21.81 -10.16
N ARG A 224 -10.01 21.90 -10.60
CA ARG A 224 -11.18 21.79 -9.72
C ARG A 224 -11.18 20.46 -8.97
N ARG A 225 -10.93 19.35 -9.66
CA ARG A 225 -10.82 18.01 -9.04
C ARG A 225 -9.67 17.95 -8.04
N PHE A 226 -8.49 18.44 -8.40
CA PHE A 226 -7.32 18.42 -7.54
C PHE A 226 -7.57 19.19 -6.23
N VAL A 227 -8.18 20.38 -6.32
CA VAL A 227 -8.53 21.18 -5.14
C VAL A 227 -9.57 20.48 -4.28
N VAL A 228 -10.69 20.04 -4.87
CA VAL A 228 -11.79 19.44 -4.11
C VAL A 228 -11.40 18.09 -3.50
N PHE A 229 -10.78 17.21 -4.29
CA PHE A 229 -10.33 15.90 -3.81
C PHE A 229 -9.18 16.05 -2.82
N GLY A 230 -8.21 16.93 -3.11
CA GLY A 230 -7.09 17.20 -2.22
C GLY A 230 -7.54 17.71 -0.86
N ALA A 231 -8.49 18.66 -0.82
CA ALA A 231 -9.06 19.16 0.42
C ALA A 231 -9.74 18.05 1.23
N ALA A 232 -10.54 17.19 0.58
CA ALA A 232 -11.21 16.08 1.26
C ALA A 232 -10.24 15.01 1.76
N ILE A 233 -9.21 14.67 0.97
CA ILE A 233 -8.14 13.74 1.35
C ILE A 233 -7.37 14.26 2.57
N LEU A 234 -7.01 15.56 2.57
CA LEU A 234 -6.34 16.18 3.71
C LEU A 234 -7.24 16.23 4.94
N ALA A 235 -8.54 16.51 4.79
CA ALA A 235 -9.47 16.54 5.91
C ALA A 235 -9.64 15.16 6.56
N ILE A 236 -9.88 14.11 5.77
CA ILE A 236 -10.01 12.74 6.31
C ILE A 236 -8.68 12.23 6.88
N GLY A 237 -7.56 12.64 6.30
CA GLY A 237 -6.22 12.24 6.72
C GLY A 237 -5.63 13.09 7.85
N ALA A 238 -6.23 14.22 8.21
CA ALA A 238 -5.65 15.22 9.12
C ALA A 238 -5.16 14.59 10.43
N SER A 239 -6.01 13.81 11.11
CA SER A 239 -5.69 13.16 12.38
C SER A 239 -4.44 12.26 12.27
N LYS A 240 -4.39 11.39 11.26
CA LYS A 240 -3.26 10.48 11.04
C LYS A 240 -2.00 11.21 10.58
N LEU A 241 -2.12 12.21 9.69
CA LEU A 241 -0.99 13.00 9.22
C LEU A 241 -0.33 13.79 10.34
N VAL A 242 -1.11 14.41 11.25
CA VAL A 242 -0.56 15.11 12.42
C VAL A 242 0.13 14.12 13.36
N ALA A 243 -0.46 12.95 13.60
CA ALA A 243 0.16 11.92 14.44
C ALA A 243 1.48 11.41 13.85
N VAL A 244 1.49 11.14 12.54
CA VAL A 244 2.69 10.74 11.79
C VAL A 244 3.76 11.82 11.87
N TYR A 245 3.41 13.07 11.59
CA TYR A 245 4.35 14.18 11.70
C TYR A 245 4.91 14.33 13.13
N SER A 246 4.07 14.20 14.15
CA SER A 246 4.46 14.29 15.55
C SER A 246 5.50 13.23 15.94
N VAL A 247 5.41 12.01 15.40
CA VAL A 247 6.41 10.95 15.60
C VAL A 247 7.65 11.18 14.72
N MET A 248 7.46 11.38 13.41
CA MET A 248 8.54 11.43 12.42
C MET A 248 9.45 12.66 12.57
N ARG A 249 9.00 13.73 13.22
CA ARG A 249 9.89 14.88 13.56
C ARG A 249 10.91 14.53 14.64
N VAL A 250 10.64 13.51 15.46
CA VAL A 250 11.51 13.04 16.55
C VAL A 250 12.27 11.79 16.15
N LEU A 251 11.57 10.86 15.49
CA LEU A 251 12.11 9.62 14.94
C LEU A 251 12.08 9.66 13.41
N PRO A 252 12.85 10.55 12.76
CA PRO A 252 12.91 10.59 11.30
C PRO A 252 13.52 9.31 10.76
N ARG A 253 12.89 8.74 9.74
CA ARG A 253 13.47 7.63 8.98
C ARG A 253 14.20 8.18 7.78
N THR A 254 15.52 8.20 7.86
CA THR A 254 16.39 8.37 6.69
C THR A 254 17.07 7.04 6.39
N ALA A 255 17.11 6.66 5.12
CA ALA A 255 17.82 5.47 4.67
C ALA A 255 18.72 5.87 3.50
N THR A 256 19.83 5.19 3.25
CA THR A 256 20.53 5.37 1.98
C THR A 256 19.78 4.61 0.89
N LEU A 257 19.68 5.20 -0.31
CA LEU A 257 19.24 4.44 -1.48
C LEU A 257 20.22 3.31 -1.72
N TYR A 258 19.68 2.11 -1.94
CA TYR A 258 20.45 1.01 -2.47
C TYR A 258 20.81 1.35 -3.91
N GLU A 259 22.12 1.48 -4.12
CA GLU A 259 22.68 1.39 -5.44
C GLU A 259 22.43 -0.03 -5.95
N TYR A 260 22.05 -0.09 -7.21
CA TYR A 260 22.04 -1.35 -7.94
C TYR A 260 23.50 -1.74 -8.25
N ILE A 261 24.01 -2.76 -7.55
CA ILE A 261 25.45 -3.15 -7.58
C ILE A 261 25.73 -4.34 -8.52
N ALA A 262 24.73 -4.86 -9.23
CA ALA A 262 24.93 -6.07 -10.01
C ALA A 262 25.79 -5.85 -11.27
N ASP A 263 26.60 -6.85 -11.63
CA ASP A 263 27.49 -6.87 -12.81
C ASP A 263 26.76 -6.78 -14.17
N GLN A 264 25.43 -6.68 -14.17
CA GLN A 264 24.62 -6.58 -15.39
C GLN A 264 24.09 -5.15 -15.59
N ASN A 265 23.98 -4.74 -16.85
CA ASN A 265 23.42 -3.44 -17.21
C ASN A 265 21.98 -3.26 -16.68
N MET A 266 21.67 -2.08 -16.11
CA MET A 266 20.35 -1.76 -15.57
C MET A 266 19.20 -1.92 -16.57
N PHE A 267 19.39 -1.64 -17.86
CA PHE A 267 18.37 -1.90 -18.88
C PHE A 267 18.08 -3.39 -19.05
N VAL A 268 19.11 -4.23 -18.95
CA VAL A 268 18.95 -5.70 -19.00
C VAL A 268 18.22 -6.18 -17.75
N PHE A 269 18.56 -5.64 -16.58
CA PHE A 269 17.83 -5.93 -15.34
C PHE A 269 16.37 -5.52 -15.42
N ALA A 270 16.07 -4.28 -15.85
CA ALA A 270 14.70 -3.80 -16.02
C ALA A 270 13.93 -4.69 -17.02
N ALA A 271 14.56 -5.07 -18.13
CA ALA A 271 13.95 -5.99 -19.10
C ALA A 271 13.66 -7.37 -18.49
N LYS A 272 14.59 -7.95 -17.72
CA LYS A 272 14.38 -9.21 -17.02
C LYS A 272 13.25 -9.08 -16.00
N SER A 273 13.38 -8.12 -15.08
CA SER A 273 12.40 -7.82 -14.03
C SER A 273 10.97 -7.69 -14.56
N LEU A 274 10.81 -7.01 -15.70
CA LEU A 274 9.51 -6.78 -16.31
C LEU A 274 9.02 -7.96 -17.17
N LEU A 275 9.90 -8.66 -17.91
CA LEU A 275 9.48 -9.47 -19.05
C LEU A 275 9.98 -10.91 -19.06
N ILE A 276 10.94 -11.29 -18.22
CA ILE A 276 11.43 -12.67 -18.23
C ILE A 276 10.38 -13.62 -17.64
N PHE A 277 10.26 -14.81 -18.22
CA PHE A 277 9.50 -15.91 -17.65
C PHE A 277 10.18 -17.23 -18.05
N PRO A 278 10.44 -18.15 -17.10
CA PRO A 278 10.09 -18.06 -15.68
C PRO A 278 10.91 -17.02 -14.89
N GLN A 279 10.34 -16.46 -13.82
CA GLN A 279 10.99 -15.48 -12.94
C GLN A 279 11.84 -16.20 -11.89
N LEU A 280 12.92 -16.87 -12.31
CA LEU A 280 13.77 -17.70 -11.44
C LEU A 280 14.80 -16.86 -10.66
N PRO A 281 15.21 -17.31 -9.44
CA PRO A 281 16.18 -16.61 -8.60
C PRO A 281 17.46 -16.19 -9.31
N HIS A 282 18.06 -17.08 -10.10
CA HIS A 282 19.33 -16.84 -10.78
C HIS A 282 19.29 -15.78 -11.90
N PHE A 283 18.09 -15.31 -12.29
CA PHE A 283 17.97 -14.18 -13.22
C PHE A 283 18.11 -12.83 -12.54
N PHE A 284 17.89 -12.82 -11.23
CA PHE A 284 18.04 -11.67 -10.36
C PHE A 284 19.39 -11.70 -9.65
N THR A 285 19.71 -10.65 -8.90
CA THR A 285 21.07 -10.45 -8.41
C THR A 285 21.53 -11.60 -7.50
N LEU A 286 22.83 -11.88 -7.50
CA LEU A 286 23.48 -12.87 -6.61
C LEU A 286 23.60 -12.33 -5.17
N ASP A 287 22.61 -11.60 -4.66
CA ASP A 287 22.59 -11.19 -3.25
C ASP A 287 22.42 -12.45 -2.40
N PRO A 288 23.28 -12.72 -1.39
CA PRO A 288 23.09 -13.81 -0.43
C PRO A 288 21.77 -13.70 0.35
N ILE A 289 21.14 -12.53 0.37
CA ILE A 289 19.80 -12.29 0.91
C ILE A 289 18.83 -12.35 -0.27
N ASN A 290 17.98 -13.37 -0.31
CA ASN A 290 17.05 -13.65 -1.41
C ASN A 290 15.96 -12.56 -1.53
N ARG A 291 16.26 -11.48 -2.28
CA ARG A 291 15.38 -10.30 -2.46
C ARG A 291 14.55 -10.32 -3.74
N ILE A 292 14.20 -11.51 -4.23
CA ILE A 292 13.42 -11.64 -5.49
C ILE A 292 12.12 -10.84 -5.45
N HIS A 293 11.51 -10.69 -4.26
CA HIS A 293 10.31 -9.89 -4.11
C HIS A 293 10.54 -8.40 -4.45
N GLU A 294 11.71 -7.83 -4.16
CA GLU A 294 12.07 -6.45 -4.52
C GLU A 294 12.47 -6.31 -6.00
N GLU A 295 12.90 -7.39 -6.65
CA GLU A 295 13.45 -7.36 -8.01
C GLU A 295 12.43 -7.77 -9.07
N SER A 296 11.41 -8.56 -8.72
CA SER A 296 10.40 -9.04 -9.65
C SER A 296 9.28 -8.02 -9.85
N MET A 297 9.18 -7.47 -11.06
CA MET A 297 8.17 -6.45 -11.45
C MET A 297 7.31 -6.93 -12.61
N PHE A 298 7.20 -8.25 -12.77
CA PHE A 298 6.68 -8.90 -13.98
C PHE A 298 5.41 -8.23 -14.49
N THR A 299 5.44 -7.90 -15.78
CA THR A 299 4.30 -7.43 -16.54
C THR A 299 4.00 -8.41 -17.65
N SER A 300 2.72 -8.57 -17.98
CA SER A 300 2.30 -9.50 -19.01
C SER A 300 2.97 -9.19 -20.36
N PRO A 301 3.36 -10.21 -21.16
CA PRO A 301 3.82 -10.00 -22.54
C PRO A 301 2.84 -9.20 -23.41
N THR A 302 1.55 -9.26 -23.07
CA THR A 302 0.49 -8.43 -23.65
C THR A 302 0.83 -6.93 -23.57
N ALA A 303 1.43 -6.45 -22.49
CA ALA A 303 1.83 -5.05 -22.34
C ALA A 303 2.92 -4.68 -23.37
N LEU A 304 3.98 -5.49 -23.50
CA LEU A 304 5.06 -5.26 -24.46
C LEU A 304 4.56 -5.29 -25.91
N LEU A 305 3.81 -6.33 -26.29
CA LEU A 305 3.21 -6.43 -27.62
C LEU A 305 2.34 -5.21 -27.91
N GLY A 306 1.66 -4.70 -26.89
CA GLY A 306 0.88 -3.49 -26.96
C GLY A 306 1.68 -2.21 -27.13
N ILE A 307 2.84 -2.08 -26.47
CA ILE A 307 3.73 -0.93 -26.67
C ILE A 307 4.28 -0.93 -28.09
N ILE A 308 4.68 -2.09 -28.62
CA ILE A 308 5.09 -2.23 -30.02
C ILE A 308 3.95 -1.84 -30.95
N ALA A 309 2.74 -2.34 -30.70
CA ALA A 309 1.55 -1.96 -31.47
C ALA A 309 1.26 -0.45 -31.40
N LEU A 310 1.39 0.16 -30.21
CA LEU A 310 1.20 1.60 -30.02
C LEU A 310 2.20 2.39 -30.87
N ILE A 311 3.48 2.04 -30.83
CA ILE A 311 4.52 2.69 -31.64
C ILE A 311 4.17 2.59 -33.13
N VAL A 312 3.83 1.39 -33.61
CA VAL A 312 3.45 1.16 -35.02
C VAL A 312 2.23 1.99 -35.41
N VAL A 313 1.17 1.99 -34.59
CA VAL A 313 -0.03 2.79 -34.84
C VAL A 313 0.31 4.28 -34.87
N THR A 314 1.04 4.79 -33.88
CA THR A 314 1.43 6.21 -33.82
C THR A 314 2.23 6.62 -35.05
N LEU A 315 3.19 5.80 -35.50
CA LEU A 315 3.98 6.08 -36.70
C LEU A 315 3.12 6.08 -37.96
N ARG A 316 2.19 5.11 -38.10
CA ARG A 316 1.31 4.98 -39.27
C ARG A 316 0.11 5.93 -39.29
N TYR A 317 -0.26 6.52 -38.15
CA TYR A 317 -1.46 7.34 -38.04
C TYR A 317 -1.27 8.68 -38.77
N ARG A 318 -1.78 8.76 -40.01
CA ARG A 318 -1.55 9.90 -40.92
C ARG A 318 -2.17 11.21 -40.44
N ALA A 319 -3.27 11.14 -39.69
CA ALA A 319 -4.00 12.31 -39.20
C ALA A 319 -3.26 13.06 -38.06
N LEU A 320 -2.29 12.42 -37.40
CA LEU A 320 -1.51 13.07 -36.36
C LEU A 320 -0.27 13.74 -36.97
N HIS A 321 -0.14 15.05 -36.73
CA HIS A 321 0.97 15.84 -37.25
C HIS A 321 2.34 15.29 -36.77
N ARG A 322 3.39 15.38 -37.59
CA ARG A 322 4.71 14.78 -37.32
C ARG A 322 5.31 15.18 -35.96
N TRP A 323 5.26 16.46 -35.61
CA TRP A 323 5.77 16.93 -34.30
C TRP A 323 5.02 16.29 -33.11
N LYS A 324 3.71 16.05 -33.25
CA LYS A 324 2.90 15.41 -32.20
C LYS A 324 3.30 13.95 -31.99
N LYS A 325 3.62 13.23 -33.07
CA LYS A 325 4.17 11.86 -33.01
C LYS A 325 5.50 11.85 -32.27
N GLY A 326 6.41 12.75 -32.66
CA GLY A 326 7.72 12.91 -32.03
C GLY A 326 7.59 13.21 -30.53
N LEU A 327 6.68 14.10 -30.15
CA LEU A 327 6.43 14.44 -28.75
C LEU A 327 5.93 13.23 -27.94
N LEU A 328 4.95 12.47 -28.44
CA LEU A 328 4.40 11.31 -27.73
C LEU A 328 5.46 10.21 -27.53
N LEU A 329 6.19 9.87 -28.59
CA LEU A 329 7.23 8.84 -28.54
C LEU A 329 8.42 9.30 -27.69
N GLY A 330 8.83 10.56 -27.84
CA GLY A 330 9.89 11.17 -27.04
C GLY A 330 9.54 11.21 -25.55
N TRP A 331 8.31 11.57 -25.19
CA TRP A 331 7.86 11.57 -23.80
C TRP A 331 7.86 10.16 -23.19
N GLY A 332 7.39 9.15 -23.93
CA GLY A 332 7.46 7.74 -23.49
C GLY A 332 8.90 7.26 -23.28
N LEU A 333 9.82 7.64 -24.17
CA LEU A 333 11.24 7.34 -24.04
C LEU A 333 11.85 8.02 -22.82
N VAL A 334 11.59 9.32 -22.63
CA VAL A 334 12.09 10.08 -21.47
C VAL A 334 11.62 9.47 -20.15
N ILE A 335 10.35 9.10 -20.03
CA ILE A 335 9.84 8.45 -18.81
C ILE A 335 10.54 7.11 -18.57
N THR A 336 10.73 6.31 -19.64
CA THR A 336 11.39 5.01 -19.54
C THR A 336 12.83 5.17 -19.06
N LEU A 337 13.59 6.10 -19.65
CA LEU A 337 14.97 6.39 -19.26
C LEU A 337 15.04 6.95 -17.83
N LEU A 338 14.13 7.85 -17.46
CA LEU A 338 14.05 8.44 -16.13
C LEU A 338 13.80 7.38 -15.05
N LEU A 339 12.79 6.53 -15.23
CA LEU A 339 12.45 5.50 -14.24
C LEU A 339 13.52 4.41 -14.14
N THR A 340 14.18 4.09 -15.26
CA THR A 340 15.30 3.14 -15.26
C THR A 340 16.54 3.73 -14.58
N ALA A 341 16.81 5.03 -14.78
CA ALA A 341 17.88 5.73 -14.07
C ALA A 341 17.59 5.84 -12.56
N LEU A 342 16.35 6.14 -12.17
CA LEU A 342 15.96 6.15 -10.75
C LEU A 342 16.03 4.75 -10.13
N ALA A 343 15.73 3.70 -10.89
CA ALA A 343 15.90 2.31 -10.44
C ALA A 343 17.36 1.92 -10.22
N HIS A 344 18.32 2.67 -10.78
CA HIS A 344 19.75 2.46 -10.52
C HIS A 344 20.17 2.92 -9.12
N GLY A 345 19.41 3.86 -8.55
CA GLY A 345 19.64 4.34 -7.18
C GLY A 345 20.75 5.39 -7.05
N THR A 346 21.47 5.73 -8.12
CA THR A 346 22.57 6.70 -8.09
C THR A 346 22.43 7.81 -9.14
N GLY A 347 23.18 8.89 -8.92
CA GLY A 347 23.28 10.04 -9.81
C GLY A 347 22.32 11.17 -9.45
N ILE A 348 22.50 12.31 -10.12
CA ILE A 348 21.89 13.60 -9.76
C ILE A 348 20.38 13.50 -9.53
N LEU A 349 19.66 12.71 -10.33
CA LEU A 349 18.21 12.54 -10.21
C LEU A 349 17.82 11.78 -8.93
N ALA A 350 18.49 10.65 -8.65
CA ALA A 350 18.24 9.85 -7.45
C ALA A 350 18.63 10.65 -6.19
N ASP A 351 19.81 11.28 -6.20
CA ASP A 351 20.32 12.10 -5.11
C ASP A 351 19.39 13.29 -4.81
N SER A 352 18.95 14.00 -5.85
CA SER A 352 18.04 15.14 -5.71
C SER A 352 16.67 14.74 -5.17
N LEU A 353 16.15 13.61 -5.66
CA LEU A 353 14.87 13.10 -5.18
C LEU A 353 14.97 12.70 -3.71
N HIS A 354 16.07 12.06 -3.32
CA HIS A 354 16.31 11.58 -1.96
C HIS A 354 16.46 12.71 -0.92
N MET A 355 16.82 13.93 -1.33
CA MET A 355 16.81 15.11 -0.45
C MET A 355 15.40 15.55 -0.03
N LEU A 356 14.36 15.13 -0.75
CA LEU A 356 12.99 15.49 -0.41
C LEU A 356 12.49 14.64 0.77
N PRO A 357 11.83 15.23 1.79
CA PRO A 357 11.37 14.51 2.97
C PRO A 357 10.49 13.28 2.70
N LEU A 358 9.74 13.27 1.60
CA LEU A 358 8.90 12.14 1.21
C LEU A 358 9.72 10.93 0.71
N PHE A 359 10.88 11.17 0.13
CA PHE A 359 11.70 10.17 -0.54
C PHE A 359 12.96 9.80 0.26
N SER A 360 13.31 10.56 1.30
CA SER A 360 14.49 10.31 2.16
C SER A 360 14.44 8.99 2.95
N SER A 361 13.27 8.35 3.01
CA SER A 361 13.07 7.04 3.64
C SER A 361 13.09 5.88 2.64
N ILE A 362 13.21 6.16 1.33
CA ILE A 362 13.19 5.15 0.28
C ILE A 362 14.58 4.53 0.20
N ARG A 363 14.60 3.22 0.45
CA ARG A 363 15.82 2.42 0.41
C ARG A 363 15.94 1.61 -0.89
N VAL A 364 14.83 1.12 -1.42
CA VAL A 364 14.82 0.19 -2.56
C VAL A 364 14.48 0.96 -3.83
N SER A 365 15.48 1.18 -4.68
CA SER A 365 15.37 1.97 -5.90
C SER A 365 14.64 1.20 -7.01
N GLU A 366 14.77 -0.13 -7.04
CA GLU A 366 14.14 -1.03 -8.02
C GLU A 366 12.61 -0.86 -8.08
N ARG A 367 12.00 -0.39 -6.98
CA ARG A 367 10.56 -0.10 -6.90
C ARG A 367 10.09 0.95 -7.90
N PHE A 368 10.97 1.79 -8.47
CA PHE A 368 10.57 2.68 -9.58
C PHE A 368 10.11 1.91 -10.83
N LEU A 369 10.55 0.66 -11.01
CA LEU A 369 10.12 -0.19 -12.10
C LEU A 369 8.65 -0.60 -12.01
N VAL A 370 8.01 -0.57 -10.83
CA VAL A 370 6.56 -0.82 -10.72
C VAL A 370 5.76 0.27 -11.43
N ILE A 371 6.22 1.52 -11.37
CA ILE A 371 5.60 2.65 -12.05
C ILE A 371 5.73 2.45 -13.57
N LEU A 372 6.92 2.03 -14.02
CA LEU A 372 7.17 1.74 -15.43
C LEU A 372 6.29 0.59 -15.94
N SER A 373 6.19 -0.50 -15.17
CA SER A 373 5.31 -1.64 -15.45
C SER A 373 3.85 -1.21 -15.66
N LEU A 374 3.31 -0.37 -14.77
CA LEU A 374 1.93 0.10 -14.86
C LEU A 374 1.72 1.03 -16.06
N LEU A 375 2.68 1.92 -16.37
CA LEU A 375 2.63 2.75 -17.57
C LEU A 375 2.69 1.91 -18.86
N PHE A 376 3.54 0.88 -18.89
CA PHE A 376 3.60 -0.07 -20.01
C PHE A 376 2.30 -0.85 -20.16
N SER A 377 1.67 -1.22 -19.06
CA SER A 377 0.36 -1.88 -19.06
C SER A 377 -0.73 -0.97 -19.63
N ILE A 378 -0.81 0.29 -19.16
CA ILE A 378 -1.78 1.28 -19.63
C ILE A 378 -1.57 1.60 -21.11
N GLY A 379 -0.34 2.00 -21.48
CA GLY A 379 -0.01 2.35 -22.87
C GLY A 379 -0.12 1.16 -23.81
N GLY A 380 0.33 -0.02 -23.36
CA GLY A 380 0.32 -1.23 -24.16
C GLY A 380 -1.10 -1.70 -24.50
N ILE A 381 -1.98 -1.78 -23.50
CA ILE A 381 -3.37 -2.18 -23.76
C ILE A 381 -4.10 -1.14 -24.61
N TRP A 382 -3.81 0.15 -24.43
CA TRP A 382 -4.33 1.18 -25.32
C TRP A 382 -3.84 0.98 -26.77
N GLY A 383 -2.56 0.68 -26.96
CA GLY A 383 -1.98 0.34 -28.26
C GLY A 383 -2.64 -0.86 -28.94
N LEU A 384 -2.81 -1.97 -28.22
CA LEU A 384 -3.51 -3.15 -28.75
C LEU A 384 -4.96 -2.84 -29.12
N SER A 385 -5.65 -2.02 -28.30
CA SER A 385 -7.03 -1.66 -28.58
C SER A 385 -7.21 -0.90 -29.88
N LEU A 386 -6.24 -0.04 -30.21
CA LEU A 386 -6.21 0.71 -31.47
C LEU A 386 -5.82 -0.19 -32.65
N PHE A 387 -4.86 -1.10 -32.44
CA PHE A 387 -4.37 -1.98 -33.49
C PHE A 387 -5.41 -3.06 -33.87
N PHE A 388 -6.16 -3.57 -32.90
CA PHE A 388 -7.15 -4.64 -33.06
C PHE A 388 -8.60 -4.15 -32.92
N THR A 389 -8.92 -2.99 -33.49
CA THR A 389 -10.24 -2.37 -33.38
C THR A 389 -11.39 -3.31 -33.80
N ASP A 390 -11.20 -4.07 -34.89
CA ASP A 390 -12.26 -4.92 -35.48
C ASP A 390 -12.19 -6.40 -35.04
N ARG A 391 -11.22 -6.79 -34.20
CA ARG A 391 -10.98 -8.20 -33.84
C ARG A 391 -11.57 -8.52 -32.47
N THR A 392 -12.81 -9.00 -32.46
CA THR A 392 -13.58 -9.28 -31.23
C THR A 392 -12.97 -10.36 -30.32
N ARG A 393 -12.15 -11.27 -30.84
CA ARG A 393 -11.47 -12.32 -30.04
C ARG A 393 -10.11 -11.90 -29.47
N ALA A 394 -9.47 -10.86 -30.01
CA ALA A 394 -8.14 -10.44 -29.59
C ALA A 394 -8.05 -10.10 -28.08
N PRO A 395 -9.03 -9.40 -27.47
CA PRO A 395 -9.03 -9.15 -26.03
C PRO A 395 -9.04 -10.44 -25.19
N LEU A 396 -9.80 -11.45 -25.62
CA LEU A 396 -9.90 -12.70 -24.87
C LEU A 396 -8.58 -13.48 -24.90
N ILE A 397 -7.92 -13.52 -26.07
CA ILE A 397 -6.58 -14.10 -26.22
C ILE A 397 -5.57 -13.35 -25.34
N ALA A 398 -5.63 -12.02 -25.34
CA ALA A 398 -4.76 -11.19 -24.50
C ALA A 398 -4.94 -11.49 -22.99
N SER A 399 -6.18 -11.63 -22.51
CA SER A 399 -6.43 -12.04 -21.13
C SER A 399 -5.93 -13.46 -20.82
N GLY A 400 -6.13 -14.41 -21.73
CA GLY A 400 -5.62 -15.78 -21.58
C GLY A 400 -4.09 -15.82 -21.53
N LEU A 401 -3.42 -15.07 -22.41
CA LEU A 401 -1.97 -14.92 -22.44
C LEU A 401 -1.44 -14.31 -21.14
N THR A 402 -2.12 -13.31 -20.58
CA THR A 402 -1.75 -12.72 -19.29
C THR A 402 -1.75 -13.74 -18.16
N ILE A 403 -2.78 -14.57 -18.05
CA ILE A 403 -2.86 -15.60 -17.01
C ILE A 403 -1.82 -16.69 -17.22
N ALA A 404 -1.70 -17.19 -18.45
CA ALA A 404 -0.71 -18.21 -18.79
C ALA A 404 0.72 -17.74 -18.48
N ALA A 405 1.04 -16.49 -18.85
CA ALA A 405 2.36 -15.91 -18.58
C ALA A 405 2.59 -15.67 -17.07
N PHE A 406 1.57 -15.25 -16.32
CA PHE A 406 1.66 -15.12 -14.86
C PHE A 406 1.93 -16.48 -14.18
N ILE A 407 1.23 -17.54 -14.59
CA ILE A 407 1.48 -18.90 -14.10
C ILE A 407 2.90 -19.34 -14.46
N ALA A 408 3.31 -19.17 -15.72
CA ALA A 408 4.64 -19.57 -16.18
C ALA A 408 5.77 -18.79 -15.47
N ALA A 409 5.53 -17.52 -15.14
CA ALA A 409 6.46 -16.69 -14.40
C ALA A 409 6.63 -17.19 -12.96
N TYR A 410 5.54 -17.49 -12.26
CA TYR A 410 5.56 -17.65 -10.80
C TYR A 410 5.44 -19.08 -10.27
N ALA A 411 4.86 -20.02 -11.03
CA ALA A 411 4.78 -21.41 -10.57
C ALA A 411 6.15 -22.01 -10.19
N PRO A 412 7.24 -21.75 -10.94
CA PRO A 412 8.57 -22.23 -10.55
C PRO A 412 9.21 -21.42 -9.40
N LEU A 413 8.78 -20.18 -9.18
CA LEU A 413 9.38 -19.29 -8.18
C LEU A 413 8.83 -19.53 -6.76
N ILE A 414 7.58 -20.02 -6.65
CA ILE A 414 6.86 -20.15 -5.36
C ILE A 414 7.70 -20.85 -4.28
N HIS A 415 8.42 -21.92 -4.61
CA HIS A 415 9.24 -22.67 -3.66
C HIS A 415 10.52 -21.93 -3.21
N SER A 416 10.94 -20.92 -3.96
CA SER A 416 12.11 -20.10 -3.65
C SER A 416 11.76 -18.82 -2.89
N LEU A 417 10.48 -18.55 -2.65
CA LEU A 417 10.07 -17.40 -1.83
C LEU A 417 10.28 -17.72 -0.33
N GLU A 418 10.54 -16.70 0.47
CA GLU A 418 10.87 -16.83 1.88
C GLU A 418 9.64 -17.04 2.78
N TYR A 419 9.14 -18.27 2.79
CA TYR A 419 8.05 -18.73 3.67
C TYR A 419 8.65 -19.37 4.92
N THR A 420 8.76 -18.60 6.00
CA THR A 420 9.41 -19.07 7.24
C THR A 420 8.57 -18.87 8.49
N LEU A 421 7.39 -18.26 8.39
CA LEU A 421 6.52 -17.99 9.53
C LEU A 421 5.61 -19.20 9.80
N PRO A 422 5.75 -19.92 10.95
CA PRO A 422 4.94 -21.09 11.25
C PRO A 422 3.55 -20.67 11.75
N TYR A 423 2.54 -20.72 10.87
CA TYR A 423 1.21 -20.21 11.23
C TYR A 423 0.50 -21.02 12.33
N ASP A 424 0.71 -22.33 12.34
CA ASP A 424 0.08 -23.20 13.34
C ASP A 424 0.55 -22.88 14.76
N GLU A 425 1.82 -22.49 14.93
CA GLU A 425 2.36 -22.02 16.22
C GLU A 425 1.71 -20.70 16.66
N ILE A 426 1.53 -19.77 15.72
CA ILE A 426 0.83 -18.49 15.98
C ILE A 426 -0.61 -18.76 16.40
N ARG A 427 -1.31 -19.64 15.67
CA ARG A 427 -2.69 -20.01 15.97
C ARG A 427 -2.81 -20.69 17.34
N ALA A 428 -1.86 -21.56 17.69
CA ALA A 428 -1.78 -22.18 19.00
C ALA A 428 -1.58 -21.12 20.10
N GLY A 429 -0.68 -20.15 19.91
CA GLY A 429 -0.45 -19.04 20.84
C GLY A 429 -1.67 -18.15 21.05
N ILE A 430 -2.40 -17.83 19.97
CA ILE A 430 -3.65 -17.04 20.02
C ILE A 430 -4.75 -17.74 20.81
N THR A 431 -4.77 -19.08 20.78
CA THR A 431 -5.79 -19.92 21.46
C THR A 431 -5.29 -20.49 22.79
N ALA A 432 -4.12 -20.08 23.24
CA ALA A 432 -3.51 -20.55 24.47
C ALA A 432 -4.34 -20.17 25.70
N THR A 433 -4.14 -20.92 26.79
CA THR A 433 -4.68 -20.62 28.11
C THR A 433 -3.52 -20.22 29.03
N PRO A 434 -3.55 -19.02 29.66
CA PRO A 434 -4.65 -18.05 29.68
C PRO A 434 -4.83 -17.30 28.35
N ASP A 435 -6.06 -16.87 28.04
CA ASP A 435 -6.39 -16.12 26.83
C ASP A 435 -5.52 -14.84 26.71
N PRO A 436 -4.61 -14.74 25.73
CA PRO A 436 -3.66 -13.65 25.62
C PRO A 436 -4.36 -12.29 25.46
N PHE A 437 -5.56 -12.26 24.88
CA PHE A 437 -6.30 -11.01 24.74
C PHE A 437 -6.83 -10.47 26.07
N LYS A 438 -6.89 -11.29 27.12
CA LYS A 438 -7.33 -10.86 28.47
C LYS A 438 -6.16 -10.55 29.40
N GLN A 439 -4.94 -10.89 29.00
CA GLN A 439 -3.77 -10.67 29.82
C GLN A 439 -3.34 -9.20 29.81
N SER A 440 -2.71 -8.82 30.90
CA SER A 440 -2.02 -7.54 31.07
C SER A 440 -0.53 -7.75 30.86
N ILE A 441 0.17 -6.68 30.52
CA ILE A 441 1.63 -6.75 30.36
C ILE A 441 2.28 -6.70 31.74
N THR A 442 3.06 -7.72 32.08
CA THR A 442 3.63 -7.88 33.42
C THR A 442 5.14 -7.78 33.46
N ARG A 443 5.81 -8.06 32.34
CA ARG A 443 7.27 -8.06 32.24
C ARG A 443 7.79 -7.50 30.91
N VAL A 444 9.06 -7.18 30.94
CA VAL A 444 9.89 -6.87 29.78
C VAL A 444 10.83 -8.04 29.57
N ASP A 445 10.87 -8.56 28.35
CA ASP A 445 11.70 -9.70 27.98
C ASP A 445 12.73 -9.30 26.90
N ASP A 446 13.92 -9.92 26.92
CA ASP A 446 14.91 -9.84 25.83
C ASP A 446 14.95 -11.12 24.99
N LEU A 447 14.10 -11.20 23.97
CA LEU A 447 14.01 -12.36 23.08
C LEU A 447 14.97 -12.25 21.86
N ARG A 448 16.15 -11.69 22.06
CA ARG A 448 17.18 -11.59 21.01
C ARG A 448 17.48 -12.95 20.37
N GLY A 449 17.44 -12.98 19.04
CA GLY A 449 17.75 -14.18 18.26
C GLY A 449 16.58 -15.16 18.15
N ILE A 450 15.46 -14.91 18.85
CA ILE A 450 14.22 -15.68 18.68
C ILE A 450 13.49 -15.13 17.46
N LYS A 451 13.39 -15.96 16.41
CA LYS A 451 12.49 -15.66 15.28
C LYS A 451 11.08 -15.55 15.84
N VAL A 452 10.28 -14.61 15.33
CA VAL A 452 8.87 -14.49 15.72
C VAL A 452 8.67 -13.82 17.12
N SER A 453 9.67 -13.12 17.65
CA SER A 453 9.69 -12.52 19.01
C SER A 453 8.47 -11.65 19.38
N ASP A 454 7.96 -10.85 18.44
CA ASP A 454 6.82 -9.94 18.69
C ASP A 454 5.52 -10.69 19.00
N PHE A 455 5.36 -11.93 18.54
CA PHE A 455 4.23 -12.75 18.96
C PHE A 455 4.42 -13.32 20.36
N HIS A 456 5.65 -13.74 20.70
CA HIS A 456 5.96 -14.23 22.04
C HIS A 456 5.66 -13.18 23.10
N TYR A 457 6.05 -11.92 22.87
CA TYR A 457 5.69 -10.83 23.78
C TYR A 457 4.17 -10.73 23.99
N PHE A 458 3.40 -10.83 22.91
CA PHE A 458 1.94 -10.79 23.01
C PHE A 458 1.35 -11.99 23.76
N PHE A 459 1.82 -13.21 23.47
CA PHE A 459 1.27 -14.43 24.07
C PHE A 459 1.61 -14.58 25.55
N GLU A 460 2.76 -14.06 25.97
CA GLU A 460 3.27 -14.18 27.34
C GLU A 460 2.87 -13.00 28.24
N GLY A 461 2.10 -12.04 27.72
CA GLY A 461 1.76 -10.82 28.47
C GLY A 461 3.02 -10.02 28.82
N SER A 462 3.91 -9.86 27.85
CA SER A 462 5.17 -9.12 28.00
C SER A 462 5.38 -8.12 26.86
N THR A 463 6.51 -7.42 26.91
CA THR A 463 6.93 -6.46 25.90
C THR A 463 8.44 -6.57 25.69
N GLY A 464 8.92 -6.16 24.52
CA GLY A 464 10.34 -6.27 24.20
C GLY A 464 11.20 -5.22 24.90
N SER A 465 12.31 -5.67 25.50
CA SER A 465 13.41 -4.79 25.92
C SER A 465 14.08 -4.08 24.74
N ARG A 466 13.95 -4.67 23.55
CA ARG A 466 14.39 -4.16 22.27
C ARG A 466 13.22 -4.12 21.31
N CYS A 467 13.36 -3.25 20.34
CA CYS A 467 12.28 -2.90 19.45
C CYS A 467 12.58 -3.41 18.03
N TYR A 468 11.67 -4.22 17.47
CA TYR A 468 11.74 -4.63 16.06
C TYR A 468 11.24 -3.52 15.12
N GLU A 469 10.49 -2.55 15.62
CA GLU A 469 10.04 -1.38 14.86
C GLU A 469 11.23 -0.50 14.42
N PRO A 470 11.50 -0.39 13.10
CA PRO A 470 12.68 0.32 12.61
C PRO A 470 12.75 1.80 13.01
N LEU A 471 11.63 2.43 13.35
CA LEU A 471 11.62 3.82 13.83
C LEU A 471 12.22 3.99 15.22
N GLN A 472 12.15 2.97 16.09
CA GLN A 472 12.59 3.06 17.49
C GLN A 472 13.74 2.10 17.85
N SER A 473 14.01 1.08 17.04
CA SER A 473 14.97 -0.02 17.30
C SER A 473 16.35 0.39 17.83
N SER A 474 16.84 1.58 17.48
CA SER A 474 18.15 2.11 17.88
C SER A 474 18.09 3.52 18.48
N ALA A 475 16.90 4.03 18.76
CA ALA A 475 16.72 5.42 19.18
C ALA A 475 16.94 5.62 20.70
N PHE A 476 16.65 4.60 21.51
CA PHE A 476 16.64 4.71 22.97
C PHE A 476 17.40 3.56 23.64
N ALA A 477 17.89 3.81 24.85
CA ALA A 477 18.58 2.80 25.66
C ALA A 477 17.61 1.67 26.03
N PRO A 478 18.00 0.38 25.90
CA PRO A 478 17.10 -0.75 26.09
C PRO A 478 16.56 -0.81 27.53
N LEU A 479 15.33 -1.34 27.66
CA LEU A 479 14.74 -1.65 28.97
C LEU A 479 15.45 -2.84 29.61
N LYS A 480 15.24 -3.04 30.92
CA LYS A 480 15.83 -4.16 31.66
C LYS A 480 14.91 -5.36 31.59
N ASP A 481 15.48 -6.55 31.48
CA ASP A 481 14.73 -7.79 31.63
C ASP A 481 14.12 -7.85 33.04
N GLY A 482 12.83 -8.21 33.14
CA GLY A 482 12.13 -8.28 34.42
C GLY A 482 10.79 -7.54 34.46
N PRO A 483 10.20 -7.32 35.64
CA PRO A 483 8.83 -6.83 35.73
C PRO A 483 8.69 -5.38 35.26
N VAL A 484 7.53 -5.02 34.71
CA VAL A 484 7.26 -3.65 34.18
C VAL A 484 7.34 -2.56 35.25
N ASN A 485 7.13 -2.92 36.51
CA ASN A 485 7.23 -2.01 37.65
C ASN A 485 8.62 -1.99 38.30
N LEU A 486 9.62 -2.67 37.71
CA LEU A 486 11.01 -2.58 38.18
C LEU A 486 11.45 -1.12 38.11
N ALA A 487 11.78 -0.55 39.27
CA ALA A 487 12.19 0.84 39.40
C ALA A 487 13.71 0.97 39.44
N TRP A 488 14.26 1.89 38.66
CA TRP A 488 15.64 2.34 38.78
C TRP A 488 15.78 3.75 38.19
N ASP A 489 16.74 4.53 38.71
CA ASP A 489 17.00 5.91 38.29
C ASP A 489 15.72 6.79 38.27
N GLY A 490 14.83 6.59 39.25
CA GLY A 490 13.59 7.37 39.38
C GLY A 490 12.46 7.03 38.39
N ALA A 491 12.61 5.98 37.58
CA ALA A 491 11.61 5.56 36.60
C ALA A 491 11.38 4.04 36.55
N LEU A 492 10.24 3.64 35.99
CA LEU A 492 9.73 2.27 35.87
C LEU A 492 10.25 1.60 34.58
N ASN A 493 10.05 0.29 34.44
CA ASN A 493 10.59 -0.51 33.35
C ASN A 493 9.76 -0.47 32.07
N MET A 494 9.29 0.72 31.70
CA MET A 494 8.47 0.95 30.51
C MET A 494 8.77 2.34 29.98
N TYR A 495 8.78 2.52 28.66
CA TYR A 495 8.86 3.87 28.10
C TYR A 495 7.54 4.61 28.33
N ASN A 496 7.61 5.93 28.41
CA ASN A 496 6.44 6.78 28.26
C ASN A 496 6.28 7.12 26.76
N PRO A 497 5.41 6.41 26.01
CA PRO A 497 5.30 6.60 24.57
C PRO A 497 4.70 7.95 24.19
N SER A 498 4.12 8.71 25.13
CA SER A 498 3.64 10.06 24.87
C SER A 498 4.78 11.08 24.74
N CYS A 499 5.96 10.79 25.32
CA CYS A 499 7.11 11.68 25.27
C CYS A 499 7.71 11.83 23.87
N ILE A 500 7.45 10.86 22.98
CA ILE A 500 7.90 10.90 21.59
C ILE A 500 7.08 11.94 20.79
N PRO A 501 5.75 11.78 20.59
CA PRO A 501 4.99 12.74 19.80
C PRO A 501 4.64 14.04 20.56
N TYR A 502 4.51 13.98 21.89
CA TYR A 502 3.89 15.02 22.74
C TYR A 502 4.70 15.33 24.01
N GLY A 503 6.04 15.28 23.94
CA GLY A 503 6.92 15.54 25.08
C GLY A 503 6.71 16.90 25.74
N ASN A 504 6.47 17.95 24.96
CA ASN A 504 6.20 19.30 25.47
C ASN A 504 4.92 19.36 26.32
N GLU A 505 3.85 18.69 25.88
CA GLU A 505 2.58 18.66 26.60
C GLU A 505 2.68 17.84 27.90
N ASN A 506 3.55 16.84 27.93
CA ASN A 506 3.72 15.91 29.05
C ASN A 506 4.93 16.22 29.95
N GLY A 507 5.74 17.23 29.60
CA GLY A 507 6.91 17.64 30.38
C GLY A 507 8.02 16.59 30.41
N CYS A 508 8.27 15.92 29.30
CA CYS A 508 9.26 14.85 29.19
C CYS A 508 9.99 14.84 27.84
N ALA A 509 11.14 14.16 27.78
CA ALA A 509 11.96 14.00 26.59
C ALA A 509 11.69 12.65 25.89
N PRO A 510 11.86 12.56 24.56
CA PRO A 510 11.78 11.29 23.84
C PRO A 510 12.73 10.23 24.42
N GLY A 511 12.20 9.03 24.69
CA GLY A 511 12.96 7.95 25.31
C GLY A 511 12.86 7.90 26.83
N ASP A 512 12.25 8.90 27.47
CA ASP A 512 11.97 8.87 28.90
C ASP A 512 11.09 7.66 29.27
N ARG A 513 11.43 7.04 30.40
CA ARG A 513 10.64 5.98 31.02
C ARG A 513 9.50 6.58 31.85
N ILE A 514 8.46 5.79 32.10
CA ILE A 514 7.36 6.20 32.97
C ILE A 514 7.93 6.46 34.37
N ARG A 515 7.72 7.67 34.89
CA ARG A 515 8.25 8.05 36.21
C ARG A 515 7.59 7.24 37.32
N MET A 516 8.28 7.05 38.46
CA MET A 516 7.72 6.33 39.59
C MET A 516 6.45 6.95 40.17
N ASP A 517 6.32 8.28 40.10
CA ASP A 517 5.12 9.01 40.53
C ASP A 517 3.95 8.92 39.54
N ASP A 518 4.17 8.34 38.35
CA ASP A 518 3.15 8.11 37.32
C ASP A 518 2.67 6.64 37.25
N LEU A 519 2.67 5.97 38.42
CA LEU A 519 2.26 4.57 38.55
C LEU A 519 0.83 4.32 38.04
N SER A 520 -0.06 5.31 38.17
CA SER A 520 -1.44 5.22 37.66
C SER A 520 -1.47 5.03 36.15
N ASN A 521 -0.72 5.83 35.38
CA ASN A 521 -0.65 5.64 33.93
C ASN A 521 0.06 4.35 33.55
N LEU A 522 1.07 3.89 34.30
CA LEU A 522 1.63 2.55 34.07
C LEU A 522 0.53 1.50 34.15
N GLN A 523 -0.27 1.50 35.23
CA GLN A 523 -1.34 0.54 35.43
C GLN A 523 -2.40 0.63 34.33
N GLU A 524 -2.84 1.83 33.95
CA GLU A 524 -3.78 1.96 32.83
C GLU A 524 -3.17 1.42 31.53
N PHE A 525 -1.91 1.74 31.24
CA PHE A 525 -1.25 1.40 29.98
C PHE A 525 -1.04 -0.11 29.81
N ILE A 526 -0.49 -0.79 30.82
CA ILE A 526 -0.22 -2.24 30.75
C ILE A 526 -1.50 -3.09 30.77
N ASN A 527 -2.62 -2.51 31.23
CA ASN A 527 -3.94 -3.12 31.18
C ASN A 527 -4.74 -2.72 29.94
N GLY A 528 -4.16 -1.93 29.03
CA GLY A 528 -4.80 -1.50 27.77
C GLY A 528 -5.96 -0.55 27.97
N ARG A 529 -5.98 0.17 29.09
CA ARG A 529 -6.98 1.18 29.41
C ARG A 529 -6.49 2.57 29.03
N LYS A 530 -7.40 3.54 29.07
CA LYS A 530 -7.12 4.91 28.64
C LYS A 530 -6.21 5.61 29.65
N THR A 531 -5.06 6.07 29.19
CA THR A 531 -4.11 6.87 29.98
C THR A 531 -4.52 8.34 30.07
N THR A 532 -3.90 9.07 31.00
CA THR A 532 -4.08 10.52 31.21
C THR A 532 -3.06 11.39 30.48
N TRP A 533 -2.10 10.77 29.78
CA TRP A 533 -1.13 11.48 28.95
C TRP A 533 -1.81 12.42 27.95
N LYS A 534 -1.26 13.63 27.84
CA LYS A 534 -1.80 14.69 27.01
C LYS A 534 -1.41 14.49 25.55
N ILE A 535 -2.31 14.93 24.68
CA ILE A 535 -2.06 15.10 23.24
C ILE A 535 -2.09 16.59 22.90
N SER A 536 -1.38 16.96 21.85
CA SER A 536 -1.31 18.35 21.39
C SER A 536 -2.67 18.91 20.95
N THR A 537 -2.84 20.23 21.03
CA THR A 537 -4.04 20.91 20.51
C THR A 537 -4.21 20.67 19.02
N ALA A 538 -3.11 20.66 18.26
CA ALA A 538 -3.13 20.35 16.83
C ALA A 538 -3.70 18.96 16.56
N GLN A 539 -3.32 17.95 17.35
CA GLN A 539 -3.87 16.60 17.23
C GLN A 539 -5.37 16.58 17.54
N LYS A 540 -5.82 17.23 18.62
CA LYS A 540 -7.26 17.29 18.98
C LYS A 540 -8.10 17.92 17.86
N VAL A 541 -7.61 19.02 17.27
CA VAL A 541 -8.27 19.68 16.14
C VAL A 541 -8.30 18.74 14.92
N ALA A 542 -7.17 18.10 14.60
CA ALA A 542 -7.06 17.18 13.48
C ALA A 542 -7.98 15.95 13.64
N ASP A 543 -8.12 15.42 14.86
CA ASP A 543 -9.08 14.36 15.20
C ASP A 543 -10.52 14.80 14.90
N GLY A 544 -10.90 16.00 15.34
CA GLY A 544 -12.21 16.58 15.07
C GLY A 544 -12.48 16.77 13.58
N VAL A 545 -11.50 17.33 12.84
CA VAL A 545 -11.61 17.52 11.38
C VAL A 545 -11.81 16.20 10.66
N SER A 546 -11.03 15.16 11.00
CA SER A 546 -11.15 13.85 10.34
C SER A 546 -12.47 13.16 10.66
N ILE A 547 -12.98 13.26 11.90
CA ILE A 547 -14.31 12.72 12.26
C ILE A 547 -15.41 13.45 11.48
N LEU A 548 -15.39 14.79 11.45
CA LEU A 548 -16.39 15.56 10.70
C LEU A 548 -16.32 15.26 9.20
N ALA A 549 -15.13 15.10 8.63
CA ALA A 549 -14.94 14.72 7.25
C ALA A 549 -15.50 13.31 6.97
N LEU A 550 -15.26 12.34 7.86
CA LEU A 550 -15.79 10.99 7.74
C LEU A 550 -17.33 10.98 7.75
N LEU A 551 -17.94 11.71 8.69
CA LEU A 551 -19.41 11.85 8.76
C LEU A 551 -19.97 12.52 7.51
N GLY A 552 -19.35 13.62 7.06
CA GLY A 552 -19.75 14.32 5.84
C GLY A 552 -19.69 13.40 4.61
N MET A 553 -18.63 12.61 4.48
CA MET A 553 -18.50 11.64 3.40
C MET A 553 -19.55 10.54 3.46
N ALA A 554 -19.87 10.02 4.65
CA ALA A 554 -20.90 8.99 4.81
C ALA A 554 -22.28 9.52 4.37
N ILE A 555 -22.61 10.76 4.72
CA ILE A 555 -23.85 11.43 4.31
C ILE A 555 -23.87 11.65 2.80
N ILE A 556 -22.83 12.28 2.24
CA ILE A 556 -22.73 12.57 0.79
C ILE A 556 -22.75 11.27 -0.03
N GLY A 557 -22.04 10.24 0.43
CA GLY A 557 -22.00 8.92 -0.19
C GLY A 557 -23.38 8.28 -0.21
N SER A 558 -24.10 8.31 0.92
CA SER A 558 -25.46 7.76 1.03
C SER A 558 -26.44 8.47 0.10
N ILE A 559 -26.41 9.80 0.06
CA ILE A 559 -27.24 10.60 -0.84
C ILE A 559 -26.92 10.29 -2.31
N SER A 560 -25.63 10.22 -2.66
CA SER A 560 -25.18 9.92 -4.02
C SER A 560 -25.63 8.52 -4.48
N LEU A 561 -25.59 7.54 -3.57
CA LEU A 561 -26.06 6.19 -3.82
C LEU A 561 -27.58 6.16 -4.07
N LEU A 562 -28.37 6.79 -3.20
CA LEU A 562 -29.82 6.88 -3.34
C LEU A 562 -30.24 7.54 -4.65
N GLN A 563 -29.56 8.62 -5.04
CA GLN A 563 -29.81 9.28 -6.33
C GLN A 563 -29.48 8.38 -7.52
N SER A 564 -28.38 7.61 -7.44
CA SER A 564 -28.02 6.66 -8.49
C SER A 564 -29.01 5.51 -8.61
N LEU A 565 -29.56 5.03 -7.49
CA LEU A 565 -30.60 4.00 -7.49
C LEU A 565 -31.90 4.54 -8.09
N ARG A 566 -32.32 5.76 -7.72
CA ARG A 566 -33.51 6.41 -8.28
C ARG A 566 -33.44 6.51 -9.81
N LYS A 567 -32.31 6.96 -10.37
CA LYS A 567 -32.15 7.06 -11.85
C LYS A 567 -32.27 5.73 -12.59
N ARG A 568 -31.98 4.59 -11.94
CA ARG A 568 -32.13 3.25 -12.56
C ARG A 568 -33.54 2.68 -12.47
N ILE A 569 -34.40 3.24 -11.64
CA ILE A 569 -35.81 2.80 -11.52
C ILE A 569 -36.68 3.49 -12.59
N TYR A 570 -36.26 4.67 -13.07
CA TYR A 570 -36.98 5.44 -14.09
C TYR A 570 -36.47 5.21 -15.53
N VAL A 571 -35.52 4.30 -15.73
CA VAL A 571 -34.95 3.87 -17.03
C VAL A 571 -35.10 2.37 -17.13
#